data_AF-A0A7S2XLD2-F1
#
_entry.id   AF-A0A7S2XLD2-F1
#
_cell.length_a   1.000
_cell.length_b   1.000
_cell.length_c   1.000
_cell.angle_alpha   90.00
_cell.angle_beta   90.00
_cell.angle_gamma   90.00
#
_symmetry.space_group_name_H-M   'P 1'
#
loop_
_entity.id
_entity.type
_entity.pdbx_description
1 polymer ?
#
loop_
_entity_poly.entity_id
_entity_poly.type
_entity_poly.pdbx_seq_one_letter_code
_entity_poly.pdbx_strand_id
1 'polypeptide(L)'
;AELFDVIVIDSLDPEDDVAFADELYTNSNFMKSLLFSLNDNGILVVQIGTAPSIHDPRADMSVYARRELLFNNLEAQEGVGAMLVYEEAHCGFNEPHSFLVVCKDAVACRQRWYAESDFIDFEIYERIVMTKSGTPALVHYDGSTQHTYRTPPRAWETVYCRREPTPVECSYRGLDLSKESFDFQLDAELSSFQIVDNENDETSVIALEPIPAGSYIMADHMASSFLVSDKSLTNLQANTEVVGTGLVSVISDMLEFCDAHGHASLDQSKQVVEIGASFIMRETEDPAKANVGRWMPPLDKIPVYSPVYERHM
;
A
#
# COMPACT_ATOMS: atom_id res chain seq x y z
N ALA A 1 11.60 6.19 36.37
CA ALA A 1 11.78 7.35 35.48
C ALA A 1 10.51 7.51 34.68
N GLU A 2 10.15 8.73 34.30
CA GLU A 2 9.05 8.98 33.37
C GLU A 2 9.46 8.45 31.98
N LEU A 3 8.55 7.74 31.31
CA LEU A 3 8.77 7.17 29.98
C LEU A 3 8.26 8.14 28.92
N PHE A 4 8.88 8.15 27.75
CA PHE A 4 8.48 8.97 26.62
C PHE A 4 7.36 8.31 25.81
N ASP A 5 6.41 9.10 25.33
CA ASP A 5 5.45 8.68 24.31
C ASP A 5 6.10 8.64 22.92
N VAL A 6 6.94 9.65 22.63
CA VAL A 6 7.57 9.81 21.33
C VAL A 6 9.02 10.21 21.51
N ILE A 7 9.92 9.58 20.76
CA ILE A 7 11.30 10.00 20.59
C ILE A 7 11.50 10.30 19.11
N VAL A 8 12.09 11.46 18.80
CA VAL A 8 12.44 11.85 17.44
C VAL A 8 13.96 12.02 17.36
N ILE A 9 14.58 11.28 16.45
CA ILE A 9 15.99 11.42 16.09
C ILE A 9 16.05 12.19 14.78
N ASP A 10 16.33 13.49 14.93
CA ASP A 10 16.57 14.42 13.84
C ASP A 10 18.06 14.79 13.87
N SER A 11 18.86 14.03 13.13
CA SER A 11 20.32 14.16 13.11
C SER A 11 20.86 14.02 11.69
N LEU A 12 22.19 13.96 11.57
CA LEU A 12 22.89 13.73 10.32
C LEU A 12 22.52 12.37 9.70
N ASP A 13 22.75 12.24 8.39
CA ASP A 13 22.41 11.02 7.69
C ASP A 13 23.25 9.84 8.22
N PRO A 14 22.73 8.60 8.24
CA PRO A 14 23.50 7.44 8.71
C PRO A 14 24.85 7.30 8.03
N GLU A 15 24.94 7.74 6.77
CA GLU A 15 26.13 7.59 5.93
C GLU A 15 27.13 8.75 6.06
N ASP A 16 26.82 9.76 6.88
CA ASP A 16 27.77 10.84 7.17
C ASP A 16 28.97 10.33 7.97
N ASP A 17 30.18 10.72 7.56
CA ASP A 17 31.43 10.31 8.20
C ASP A 17 31.74 11.17 9.43
N VAL A 18 30.90 11.05 10.46
CA VAL A 18 31.09 11.69 11.77
C VAL A 18 31.07 10.66 12.90
N ALA A 19 31.95 10.83 13.88
CA ALA A 19 32.16 9.87 14.94
C ALA A 19 30.90 9.53 15.77
N PHE A 20 29.92 10.43 15.84
CA PHE A 20 28.69 10.19 16.57
C PHE A 20 27.60 9.50 15.73
N ALA A 21 27.66 9.51 14.40
CA ALA A 21 26.67 8.85 13.55
C ALA A 21 26.76 7.33 13.71
N ASP A 22 27.98 6.78 13.79
CA ASP A 22 28.18 5.35 14.09
C ASP A 22 27.52 4.96 15.42
N GLU A 23 27.75 5.74 16.48
CA GLU A 23 27.12 5.48 17.79
C GLU A 23 25.59 5.63 17.73
N LEU A 24 25.10 6.63 17.00
CA LEU A 24 23.68 6.92 16.90
C LEU A 24 22.91 5.85 16.13
N TYR A 25 23.48 5.25 15.08
CA TYR A 25 22.74 4.37 14.17
C TYR A 25 23.14 2.89 14.24
N THR A 26 24.36 2.60 14.70
CA THR A 26 24.90 1.22 14.67
C THR A 26 25.03 0.58 16.06
N ASN A 27 24.99 1.38 17.14
CA ASN A 27 25.12 0.87 18.49
C ASN A 27 23.79 0.27 19.00
N SER A 28 23.74 -1.05 19.08
CA SER A 28 22.55 -1.78 19.54
C SER A 28 22.17 -1.50 21.00
N ASN A 29 23.13 -1.19 21.88
CA ASN A 29 22.83 -0.84 23.27
C ASN A 29 22.18 0.54 23.38
N PHE A 30 22.61 1.48 22.54
CA PHE A 30 21.99 2.79 22.44
C PHE A 30 20.53 2.66 21.94
N MET A 31 20.31 1.92 20.85
CA MET A 31 18.96 1.62 20.32
C MET A 31 18.06 0.97 21.37
N LYS A 32 18.58 -0.04 22.07
CA LYS A 32 17.85 -0.70 23.16
C LYS A 32 17.49 0.27 24.28
N SER A 33 18.39 1.19 24.63
CA SER A 33 18.14 2.21 25.66
C SER A 33 17.07 3.21 25.24
N LEU A 34 17.01 3.58 23.96
CA LEU A 34 15.93 4.40 23.40
C LEU A 34 14.58 3.68 23.47
N LEU A 35 14.52 2.41 23.08
CA LEU A 35 13.28 1.64 23.13
C LEU A 35 12.81 1.38 24.57
N PHE A 36 13.73 1.23 25.53
CA PHE A 36 13.38 1.11 26.94
C PHE A 36 12.92 2.42 27.58
N SER A 37 13.27 3.56 27.02
CA SER A 37 12.79 4.85 27.51
C SER A 37 11.40 5.21 26.96
N LEU A 38 10.91 4.49 25.93
CA LEU A 38 9.54 4.59 25.43
C LEU A 38 8.55 3.80 26.31
N ASN A 39 7.33 4.32 26.45
CA ASN A 39 6.21 3.57 27.03
C ASN A 39 5.72 2.45 26.09
N ASP A 40 4.74 1.65 26.50
CA ASP A 40 4.32 0.45 25.74
C ASP A 40 3.70 0.77 24.37
N ASN A 41 3.13 1.96 24.21
CA ASN A 41 2.58 2.48 22.96
C ASN A 41 3.51 3.49 22.28
N GLY A 42 4.76 3.57 22.74
CA GLY A 42 5.68 4.60 22.34
C GLY A 42 6.18 4.41 20.91
N ILE A 43 6.51 5.53 20.27
CA ILE A 43 6.97 5.59 18.88
C ILE A 43 8.35 6.26 18.82
N LEU A 44 9.26 5.65 18.07
CA LEU A 44 10.54 6.24 17.71
C LEU A 44 10.48 6.64 16.23
N VAL A 45 10.81 7.89 15.92
CA VAL A 45 10.92 8.40 14.54
C VAL A 45 12.38 8.76 14.26
N VAL A 46 12.91 8.30 13.13
CA VAL A 46 14.33 8.46 12.77
C VAL A 46 14.43 8.95 11.33
N GLN A 47 15.16 10.03 11.08
CA GLN A 47 15.63 10.36 9.72
C GLN A 47 16.69 9.33 9.30
N ILE A 48 16.53 8.73 8.12
CA ILE A 48 17.40 7.65 7.62
C ILE A 48 18.06 7.99 6.26
N GLY A 49 18.18 9.28 5.96
CA GLY A 49 18.86 9.81 4.78
C GLY A 49 18.11 9.68 3.48
N THR A 50 18.82 9.79 2.35
CA THR A 50 18.24 9.75 0.99
C THR A 50 17.43 8.47 0.73
N ALA A 51 16.28 8.63 0.09
CA ALA A 51 15.45 7.53 -0.38
C ALA A 51 16.19 6.58 -1.35
N PRO A 52 15.98 5.25 -1.24
CA PRO A 52 16.60 4.31 -2.14
C PRO A 52 16.07 4.44 -3.56
N SER A 53 16.90 4.05 -4.52
CA SER A 53 16.51 3.83 -5.92
C SER A 53 16.25 2.36 -6.21
N ILE A 54 15.39 2.08 -7.20
CA ILE A 54 15.18 0.71 -7.71
C ILE A 54 16.49 0.06 -8.22
N HIS A 55 17.48 0.88 -8.59
CA HIS A 55 18.77 0.46 -9.10
C HIS A 55 19.82 0.22 -8.02
N ASP A 56 19.53 0.58 -6.76
CA ASP A 56 20.50 0.43 -5.68
C ASP A 56 20.86 -1.05 -5.46
N PRO A 57 22.11 -1.39 -5.15
CA PRO A 57 22.43 -2.77 -4.81
C PRO A 57 21.75 -3.18 -3.49
N ARG A 58 22.06 -4.38 -3.01
CA ARG A 58 21.68 -4.81 -1.66
C ARG A 58 22.17 -3.78 -0.63
N ALA A 59 21.32 -3.43 0.33
CA ALA A 59 21.56 -2.28 1.21
C ALA A 59 22.89 -2.37 1.99
N ASP A 60 23.22 -3.54 2.52
CA ASP A 60 24.47 -3.87 3.24
C ASP A 60 25.74 -3.85 2.37
N MET A 61 25.59 -3.92 1.04
CA MET A 61 26.70 -3.85 0.07
C MET A 61 26.82 -2.48 -0.60
N SER A 62 25.92 -1.56 -0.26
CA SER A 62 25.82 -0.24 -0.87
C SER A 62 26.43 0.83 0.04
N VAL A 63 26.33 2.09 -0.39
CA VAL A 63 26.61 3.24 0.49
C VAL A 63 25.63 3.34 1.66
N TYR A 64 24.56 2.54 1.69
CA TYR A 64 23.52 2.54 2.73
C TYR A 64 23.67 1.41 3.77
N ALA A 65 24.88 0.91 3.96
CA ALA A 65 25.13 -0.24 4.83
C ALA A 65 24.85 0.08 6.31
N ARG A 66 25.09 1.33 6.76
CA ARG A 66 24.78 1.75 8.13
C ARG A 66 23.28 1.85 8.35
N ARG A 67 22.54 2.36 7.36
CA ARG A 67 21.07 2.31 7.38
C ARG A 67 20.56 0.88 7.52
N GLU A 68 21.09 -0.07 6.77
CA GLU A 68 20.65 -1.47 6.89
C GLU A 68 21.01 -2.08 8.25
N LEU A 69 22.15 -1.71 8.83
CA LEU A 69 22.52 -2.14 10.18
C LEU A 69 21.58 -1.58 11.25
N LEU A 70 21.13 -0.33 11.11
CA LEU A 70 20.09 0.27 11.96
C LEU A 70 18.80 -0.57 11.91
N PHE A 71 18.34 -0.93 10.71
CA PHE A 71 17.13 -1.73 10.53
C PHE A 71 17.29 -3.10 11.22
N ASN A 72 18.37 -3.82 10.92
CA ASN A 72 18.63 -5.13 11.53
C ASN A 72 18.74 -5.05 13.06
N ASN A 73 19.37 -4.01 13.60
CA ASN A 73 19.48 -3.79 15.03
C ASN A 73 18.11 -3.58 15.69
N LEU A 74 17.24 -2.79 15.07
CA LEU A 74 15.88 -2.49 15.57
C LEU A 74 14.95 -3.71 15.43
N GLU A 75 14.96 -4.38 14.28
CA GLU A 75 14.19 -5.60 14.02
C GLU A 75 14.52 -6.70 15.05
N ALA A 76 15.78 -6.75 15.51
CA ALA A 76 16.23 -7.72 16.51
C ALA A 76 15.86 -7.36 17.97
N GLN A 77 15.35 -6.16 18.25
CA GLN A 77 15.00 -5.78 19.62
C GLN A 77 13.65 -6.35 20.04
N GLU A 78 13.63 -6.98 21.22
CA GLU A 78 12.38 -7.32 21.88
C GLU A 78 11.58 -6.05 22.20
N GLY A 79 10.30 -6.06 21.84
CA GLY A 79 9.39 -4.92 22.07
C GLY A 79 9.20 -4.00 20.86
N VAL A 80 9.88 -4.22 19.73
CA VAL A 80 9.51 -3.58 18.46
C VAL A 80 8.40 -4.39 17.80
N GLY A 81 7.25 -3.76 17.62
CA GLY A 81 6.05 -4.37 17.03
C GLY A 81 5.93 -4.12 15.52
N ALA A 82 6.30 -2.93 15.05
CA ALA A 82 6.24 -2.56 13.64
C ALA A 82 7.29 -1.52 13.28
N MET A 83 7.75 -1.55 12.03
CA MET A 83 8.66 -0.58 11.42
C MET A 83 8.07 -0.15 10.08
N LEU A 84 7.86 1.14 9.92
CA LEU A 84 7.16 1.75 8.78
C LEU A 84 8.06 2.81 8.18
N VAL A 85 8.19 2.84 6.85
CA VAL A 85 9.03 3.80 6.14
C VAL A 85 8.17 4.74 5.31
N TYR A 86 8.58 6.00 5.23
CA TYR A 86 8.00 6.99 4.32
C TYR A 86 9.07 7.92 3.78
N GLU A 87 8.73 8.62 2.70
CA GLU A 87 9.60 9.58 2.01
C GLU A 87 8.94 10.95 1.97
N GLU A 88 9.73 12.01 2.14
CA GLU A 88 9.28 13.39 1.99
C GLU A 88 10.27 14.18 1.12
N ALA A 89 9.75 14.83 0.09
CA ALA A 89 10.51 15.64 -0.86
C ALA A 89 10.63 17.11 -0.42
N HIS A 90 9.75 17.60 0.45
CA HIS A 90 9.71 18.97 0.94
C HIS A 90 10.67 19.23 2.13
N CYS A 91 11.66 18.35 2.34
CA CYS A 91 12.68 18.51 3.38
C CYS A 91 13.75 19.56 3.03
N GLY A 92 13.71 20.17 1.84
CA GLY A 92 14.67 21.18 1.41
C GLY A 92 16.00 20.63 0.88
N PHE A 93 16.08 19.31 0.65
CA PHE A 93 17.20 18.63 0.01
C PHE A 93 16.97 18.47 -1.51
N ASN A 94 18.02 18.08 -2.24
CA ASN A 94 17.94 17.85 -3.69
C ASN A 94 17.26 16.51 -4.05
N GLU A 95 17.11 15.63 -3.08
CA GLU A 95 16.57 14.29 -3.21
C GLU A 95 15.53 14.06 -2.10
N PRO A 96 14.52 13.20 -2.30
CA PRO A 96 13.60 12.84 -1.23
C PRO A 96 14.34 12.20 -0.06
N HIS A 97 14.02 12.67 1.15
CA HIS A 97 14.57 12.09 2.38
C HIS A 97 13.60 11.06 2.95
N SER A 98 14.17 10.03 3.55
CA SER A 98 13.44 8.93 4.12
C SER A 98 13.44 8.97 5.63
N PHE A 99 12.35 8.46 6.18
CA PHE A 99 12.11 8.39 7.61
C PHE A 99 11.64 6.99 7.99
N LEU A 100 12.05 6.55 9.17
CA LEU A 100 11.65 5.30 9.78
C LEU A 100 10.83 5.59 11.04
N VAL A 101 9.65 4.98 11.10
CA VAL A 101 8.77 4.98 12.27
C VAL A 101 8.82 3.60 12.89
N VAL A 102 9.28 3.51 14.14
CA VAL A 102 9.41 2.28 14.91
C VAL A 102 8.37 2.32 16.03
N CYS A 103 7.44 1.37 16.00
CA CYS A 103 6.34 1.29 16.95
C CYS A 103 6.55 0.12 17.90
N LYS A 104 6.25 0.33 19.20
CA LYS A 104 6.21 -0.78 20.16
C LYS A 104 4.93 -1.61 20.05
N ASP A 105 3.77 -0.96 19.98
CA ASP A 105 2.49 -1.61 19.68
C ASP A 105 2.24 -1.64 18.17
N ALA A 106 2.35 -2.83 17.58
CA ALA A 106 2.12 -3.06 16.16
C ALA A 106 0.69 -2.75 15.71
N VAL A 107 -0.32 -3.08 16.52
CA VAL A 107 -1.73 -2.99 16.16
C VAL A 107 -2.18 -1.55 16.25
N ALA A 108 -1.93 -0.89 17.37
CA ALA A 108 -2.31 0.51 17.56
C ALA A 108 -1.61 1.43 16.56
N CYS A 109 -0.34 1.15 16.23
CA CYS A 109 0.41 1.96 15.27
C CYS A 109 -0.14 1.81 13.86
N ARG A 110 -0.32 0.56 13.36
CA ARG A 110 -0.86 0.32 12.01
C ARG A 110 -2.29 0.84 11.87
N GLN A 111 -3.12 0.72 12.91
CA GLN A 111 -4.48 1.29 12.87
C GLN A 111 -4.48 2.79 12.59
N ARG A 112 -3.52 3.54 13.16
CA ARG A 112 -3.39 4.99 12.89
C ARG A 112 -2.64 5.28 11.60
N TRP A 113 -1.62 4.50 11.28
CA TRP A 113 -0.85 4.65 10.05
C TRP A 113 -1.74 4.57 8.81
N TYR A 114 -2.63 3.58 8.81
CA TYR A 114 -3.54 3.28 7.71
C TYR A 114 -4.92 3.95 7.82
N ALA A 115 -5.17 4.77 8.85
CA ALA A 115 -6.45 5.43 9.04
C ALA A 115 -6.76 6.42 7.91
N GLU A 116 -8.03 6.51 7.51
CA GLU A 116 -8.48 7.34 6.39
C GLU A 116 -8.14 8.82 6.49
N SER A 117 -8.05 9.49 5.33
CA SER A 117 -7.57 10.87 5.23
C SER A 117 -8.43 11.85 6.04
N ASP A 118 -9.75 11.67 6.05
CA ASP A 118 -10.69 12.48 6.81
C ASP A 118 -10.51 12.31 8.33
N PHE A 119 -10.25 11.10 8.80
CA PHE A 119 -9.92 10.81 10.19
C PHE A 119 -8.61 11.49 10.60
N ILE A 120 -7.58 11.45 9.75
CA ILE A 120 -6.30 12.12 10.01
C ILE A 120 -6.47 13.64 10.05
N ASP A 121 -7.21 14.23 9.11
CA ASP A 121 -7.49 15.67 9.10
C ASP A 121 -8.25 16.12 10.35
N PHE A 122 -9.22 15.32 10.80
CA PHE A 122 -9.92 15.56 12.05
C PHE A 122 -8.97 15.54 13.25
N GLU A 123 -8.08 14.55 13.34
CA GLU A 123 -7.10 14.44 14.42
C GLU A 123 -6.06 15.59 14.39
N ILE A 124 -5.63 16.01 13.20
CA ILE A 124 -4.78 17.19 13.01
C ILE A 124 -5.50 18.43 13.55
N TYR A 125 -6.76 18.64 13.15
CA TYR A 125 -7.56 19.79 13.56
C TYR A 125 -7.77 19.83 15.08
N GLU A 126 -8.11 18.70 15.70
CA GLU A 126 -8.37 18.61 17.14
C GLU A 126 -7.09 18.75 17.98
N ARG A 127 -5.95 18.24 17.50
CA ARG A 127 -4.71 18.18 18.29
C ARG A 127 -3.74 19.31 18.02
N ILE A 128 -3.74 19.88 16.82
CA ILE A 128 -2.83 20.96 16.46
C ILE A 128 -3.48 22.30 16.78
N VAL A 129 -2.84 23.05 17.68
CA VAL A 129 -3.32 24.35 18.10
C VAL A 129 -3.28 25.34 16.93
N MET A 130 -4.37 26.07 16.73
CA MET A 130 -4.45 27.15 15.76
C MET A 130 -3.34 28.18 16.00
N THR A 131 -2.66 28.57 14.93
CA THR A 131 -1.64 29.61 15.01
C THR A 131 -2.27 30.96 15.36
N LYS A 132 -1.52 31.84 16.04
CA LYS A 132 -1.99 33.20 16.37
C LYS A 132 -2.32 34.04 15.12
N SER A 133 -1.73 33.71 13.98
CA SER A 133 -1.95 34.37 12.68
C SER A 133 -3.19 33.88 11.94
N GLY A 134 -3.83 32.79 12.39
CA GLY A 134 -4.94 32.15 11.68
C GLY A 134 -4.52 31.39 10.41
N THR A 135 -3.21 31.25 10.18
CA THR A 135 -2.66 30.42 9.10
C THR A 135 -2.56 28.96 9.53
N PRO A 136 -2.65 27.98 8.61
CA PRO A 136 -2.40 26.58 8.95
C PRO A 136 -1.05 26.40 9.64
N ALA A 137 -1.01 25.60 10.70
CA ALA A 137 0.22 25.27 11.42
C ALA A 137 1.11 24.31 10.62
N LEU A 138 0.50 23.48 9.80
CA LEU A 138 1.16 22.55 8.88
C LEU A 138 0.99 23.05 7.45
N VAL A 139 2.11 23.10 6.71
CA VAL A 139 2.13 23.56 5.31
C VAL A 139 2.13 22.37 4.35
N HIS A 140 2.75 21.25 4.75
CA HIS A 140 3.04 20.11 3.88
C HIS A 140 2.41 18.81 4.35
N TYR A 141 1.77 18.78 5.52
CA TYR A 141 1.23 17.55 6.08
C TYR A 141 -0.26 17.70 6.41
N ASP A 142 -1.05 16.81 5.84
CA ASP A 142 -2.49 16.64 5.99
C ASP A 142 -2.86 15.16 5.80
N GLY A 143 -4.15 14.82 5.87
CA GLY A 143 -4.64 13.46 5.69
C GLY A 143 -4.33 12.88 4.32
N SER A 144 -4.37 13.71 3.27
CA SER A 144 -4.02 13.29 1.91
C SER A 144 -2.53 12.93 1.80
N THR A 145 -1.66 13.72 2.43
CA THR A 145 -0.22 13.47 2.49
C THR A 145 0.05 12.20 3.28
N GLN A 146 -0.55 12.03 4.46
CA GLN A 146 -0.43 10.80 5.24
C GLN A 146 -0.90 9.57 4.46
N HIS A 147 -1.97 9.69 3.65
CA HIS A 147 -2.42 8.62 2.78
C HIS A 147 -1.32 8.17 1.79
N THR A 148 -0.54 9.11 1.26
CA THR A 148 0.59 8.75 0.37
C THR A 148 1.71 8.00 1.10
N TYR A 149 1.93 8.27 2.39
CA TYR A 149 2.97 7.59 3.19
C TYR A 149 2.60 6.16 3.58
N ARG A 150 1.32 5.76 3.48
CA ARG A 150 0.86 4.41 3.80
C ARG A 150 1.50 3.34 2.92
N THR A 151 1.80 3.69 1.67
CA THR A 151 2.30 2.75 0.67
C THR A 151 3.80 2.94 0.47
N PRO A 152 4.65 1.98 0.88
CA PRO A 152 6.08 2.07 0.64
C PRO A 152 6.39 2.15 -0.86
N PRO A 153 7.31 3.03 -1.28
CA PRO A 153 7.76 3.08 -2.66
C PRO A 153 8.40 1.77 -3.13
N ARG A 154 8.25 1.45 -4.41
CA ARG A 154 8.76 0.19 -5.01
C ARG A 154 10.28 0.03 -4.87
N ALA A 155 11.03 1.12 -4.72
CA ALA A 155 12.46 1.08 -4.46
C ALA A 155 12.78 0.38 -3.13
N TRP A 156 12.05 0.70 -2.06
CA TRP A 156 12.17 0.02 -0.75
C TRP A 156 11.94 -1.47 -0.84
N GLU A 157 10.86 -1.90 -1.51
CA GLU A 157 10.62 -3.34 -1.74
C GLU A 157 11.77 -4.00 -2.51
N THR A 158 12.30 -3.30 -3.52
CA THR A 158 13.35 -3.86 -4.38
C THR A 158 14.62 -4.07 -3.60
N VAL A 159 15.04 -3.09 -2.80
CA VAL A 159 16.22 -3.18 -1.95
C VAL A 159 16.01 -4.20 -0.82
N TYR A 160 14.84 -4.20 -0.16
CA TYR A 160 14.47 -5.18 0.85
C TYR A 160 14.56 -6.61 0.34
N CYS A 161 14.03 -6.88 -0.85
CA CYS A 161 14.06 -8.22 -1.44
C CYS A 161 15.40 -8.64 -2.02
N ARG A 162 16.41 -7.77 -1.98
CA ARG A 162 17.80 -8.15 -2.24
C ARG A 162 18.49 -8.71 -1.00
N ARG A 163 17.89 -8.63 0.21
CA ARG A 163 18.44 -9.21 1.46
C ARG A 163 18.77 -10.69 1.29
N GLU A 164 19.75 -11.16 2.07
CA GLU A 164 20.15 -12.57 2.13
C GLU A 164 20.01 -13.11 3.56
N PRO A 165 19.20 -14.17 3.77
CA PRO A 165 18.32 -14.81 2.79
C PRO A 165 17.20 -13.88 2.32
N THR A 166 16.70 -14.10 1.09
CA THR A 166 15.57 -13.33 0.56
C THR A 166 14.32 -13.57 1.40
N PRO A 167 13.64 -12.52 1.91
CA PRO A 167 12.41 -12.66 2.68
C PRO A 167 11.32 -13.39 1.88
N VAL A 168 10.55 -14.25 2.56
CA VAL A 168 9.58 -15.15 1.90
C VAL A 168 8.44 -14.39 1.21
N GLU A 169 8.03 -13.25 1.77
CA GLU A 169 7.02 -12.37 1.19
C GLU A 169 7.45 -11.75 -0.15
N CYS A 170 8.74 -11.77 -0.48
CA CYS A 170 9.23 -11.19 -1.74
C CYS A 170 8.72 -11.94 -2.97
N SER A 171 8.25 -13.18 -2.84
CA SER A 171 7.56 -13.90 -3.92
C SER A 171 6.16 -13.37 -4.23
N TYR A 172 5.63 -12.44 -3.42
CA TYR A 172 4.30 -11.84 -3.53
C TYR A 172 4.34 -10.40 -4.08
N ARG A 173 5.47 -9.98 -4.66
CA ARG A 173 5.61 -8.64 -5.24
C ARG A 173 4.84 -8.47 -6.54
N GLY A 174 4.66 -9.56 -7.28
CA GLY A 174 3.91 -9.62 -8.52
C GLY A 174 3.69 -11.06 -8.95
N LEU A 175 2.94 -11.22 -10.04
CA LEU A 175 2.72 -12.53 -10.64
C LEU A 175 4.04 -13.11 -11.14
N ASP A 176 4.29 -14.37 -10.81
CA ASP A 176 5.37 -15.14 -11.38
C ASP A 176 4.95 -15.57 -12.79
N LEU A 177 5.42 -14.83 -13.79
CA LEU A 177 5.08 -15.08 -15.20
C LEU A 177 5.57 -16.44 -15.73
N SER A 178 6.36 -17.18 -14.94
CA SER A 178 6.74 -18.55 -15.29
C SER A 178 5.68 -19.59 -14.90
N LYS A 179 4.70 -19.21 -14.08
CA LYS A 179 3.60 -20.09 -13.67
C LYS A 179 2.44 -20.00 -14.66
N GLU A 180 1.74 -21.12 -14.81
CA GLU A 180 0.55 -21.19 -15.64
C GLU A 180 -0.59 -20.37 -15.00
N SER A 181 -1.31 -19.64 -15.85
CA SER A 181 -2.55 -18.95 -15.52
C SER A 181 -3.70 -19.66 -16.23
N PHE A 182 -4.79 -19.83 -15.50
CA PHE A 182 -6.05 -20.39 -15.98
C PHE A 182 -7.08 -19.28 -15.90
N ASP A 183 -7.60 -18.87 -17.04
CA ASP A 183 -8.47 -17.70 -17.13
C ASP A 183 -9.86 -18.06 -17.65
N PHE A 184 -10.85 -17.25 -17.27
CA PHE A 184 -12.19 -17.37 -17.84
C PHE A 184 -12.25 -16.60 -19.15
N GLN A 185 -12.78 -17.22 -20.20
CA GLN A 185 -13.03 -16.54 -21.46
C GLN A 185 -14.50 -16.71 -21.86
N LEU A 186 -15.04 -15.70 -22.53
CA LEU A 186 -16.40 -15.79 -23.09
C LEU A 186 -16.49 -16.84 -24.20
N ASP A 187 -15.36 -17.14 -24.86
CA ASP A 187 -15.24 -18.28 -25.77
C ASP A 187 -15.02 -19.56 -24.96
N ALA A 188 -16.04 -20.42 -24.97
CA ALA A 188 -16.04 -21.68 -24.23
C ALA A 188 -14.93 -22.65 -24.68
N GLU A 189 -14.39 -22.52 -25.90
CA GLU A 189 -13.28 -23.36 -26.37
C GLU A 189 -11.93 -22.96 -25.78
N LEU A 190 -11.81 -21.72 -25.29
CA LEU A 190 -10.57 -21.14 -24.76
C LEU A 190 -10.59 -20.94 -23.24
N SER A 191 -11.75 -21.12 -22.62
CA SER A 191 -11.94 -20.90 -21.19
C SER A 191 -11.50 -22.11 -20.36
N SER A 192 -10.78 -21.88 -19.27
CA SER A 192 -10.51 -22.91 -18.26
C SER A 192 -11.67 -23.10 -17.27
N PHE A 193 -12.70 -22.23 -17.35
CA PHE A 193 -13.83 -22.20 -16.43
C PHE A 193 -15.19 -22.09 -17.13
N GLN A 194 -16.23 -22.62 -16.49
CA GLN A 194 -17.62 -22.47 -16.90
C GLN A 194 -18.45 -21.88 -15.75
N ILE A 195 -19.36 -20.98 -16.10
CA ILE A 195 -20.38 -20.44 -15.20
C ILE A 195 -21.64 -21.31 -15.31
N VAL A 196 -22.17 -21.76 -14.17
CA VAL A 196 -23.38 -22.58 -14.08
C VAL A 196 -24.33 -21.95 -13.08
N ASP A 197 -25.56 -21.68 -13.53
CA ASP A 197 -26.64 -21.23 -12.66
C ASP A 197 -27.33 -22.45 -12.04
N ASN A 198 -27.32 -22.53 -10.71
CA ASN A 198 -27.97 -23.60 -9.97
C ASN A 198 -29.45 -23.29 -9.75
N GLU A 199 -30.25 -24.33 -9.49
CA GLU A 199 -31.71 -24.23 -9.27
C GLU A 199 -32.12 -23.34 -8.08
N ASN A 200 -31.17 -22.92 -7.25
CA ASN A 200 -31.37 -22.08 -6.06
C ASN A 200 -31.06 -20.58 -6.30
N ASP A 201 -30.99 -20.12 -7.55
CA ASP A 201 -30.48 -18.78 -7.93
C ASP A 201 -29.01 -18.52 -7.48
N GLU A 202 -28.24 -19.59 -7.30
CA GLU A 202 -26.81 -19.51 -6.99
C GLU A 202 -25.98 -19.75 -8.26
N THR A 203 -25.18 -18.76 -8.65
CA THR A 203 -24.23 -18.91 -9.75
C THR A 203 -22.91 -19.49 -9.24
N SER A 204 -22.45 -20.58 -9.87
CA SER A 204 -21.20 -21.27 -9.54
C SER A 204 -20.20 -21.21 -10.70
N VAL A 205 -18.91 -21.13 -10.36
CA VAL A 205 -17.81 -21.20 -11.33
C VAL A 205 -17.12 -22.56 -11.17
N ILE A 206 -17.05 -23.33 -12.26
CA ILE A 206 -16.50 -24.69 -12.27
C ILE A 206 -15.28 -24.72 -13.19
N ALA A 207 -14.17 -25.29 -12.72
CA ALA A 207 -12.99 -25.54 -13.54
C ALA A 207 -13.27 -26.68 -14.54
N LEU A 208 -12.96 -26.46 -15.82
CA LEU A 208 -13.14 -27.44 -16.89
C LEU A 208 -11.96 -28.43 -16.97
N GLU A 209 -10.84 -28.08 -16.37
CA GLU A 209 -9.62 -28.88 -16.35
C GLU A 209 -8.97 -28.90 -14.96
N PRO A 210 -8.13 -29.91 -14.65
CA PRO A 210 -7.39 -29.96 -13.39
C PRO A 210 -6.37 -28.82 -13.30
N ILE A 211 -6.50 -27.98 -12.27
CA ILE A 211 -5.58 -26.86 -12.04
C ILE A 211 -4.46 -27.31 -11.09
N PRO A 212 -3.19 -27.29 -11.53
CA PRO A 212 -2.07 -27.65 -10.66
C PRO A 212 -1.95 -26.73 -9.45
N ALA A 213 -1.47 -27.29 -8.33
CA ALA A 213 -1.20 -26.50 -7.14
C ALA A 213 -0.11 -25.45 -7.42
N GLY A 214 -0.40 -24.19 -7.09
CA GLY A 214 0.50 -23.07 -7.29
C GLY A 214 0.29 -22.28 -8.58
N SER A 215 -0.60 -22.72 -9.48
CA SER A 215 -1.03 -21.97 -10.66
C SER A 215 -1.92 -20.77 -10.28
N TYR A 216 -2.07 -19.82 -11.21
CA TYR A 216 -2.95 -18.67 -11.05
C TYR A 216 -4.33 -18.94 -11.64
N ILE A 217 -5.35 -18.35 -11.02
CA ILE A 217 -6.75 -18.46 -11.45
C ILE A 217 -7.26 -17.04 -11.70
N MET A 218 -7.74 -16.79 -12.92
CA MET A 218 -8.35 -15.53 -13.36
C MET A 218 -7.49 -14.30 -13.07
N ALA A 219 -6.18 -14.40 -13.27
CA ALA A 219 -5.24 -13.33 -12.95
C ALA A 219 -5.54 -12.06 -13.76
N ASP A 220 -5.98 -12.21 -15.01
CA ASP A 220 -6.32 -11.10 -15.90
C ASP A 220 -7.56 -10.32 -15.44
N HIS A 221 -8.45 -10.97 -14.67
CA HIS A 221 -9.69 -10.37 -14.19
C HIS A 221 -9.52 -9.67 -12.83
N MET A 222 -8.37 -9.82 -12.19
CA MET A 222 -8.11 -9.23 -10.87
C MET A 222 -7.94 -7.70 -10.90
N ALA A 223 -7.39 -7.15 -11.99
CA ALA A 223 -7.09 -5.73 -12.11
C ALA A 223 -7.60 -5.16 -13.44
N SER A 224 -8.91 -5.23 -13.64
CA SER A 224 -9.56 -4.65 -14.81
C SER A 224 -10.14 -3.28 -14.48
N SER A 225 -9.69 -2.26 -15.20
CA SER A 225 -10.31 -0.93 -15.23
C SER A 225 -10.34 -0.43 -16.67
N PHE A 226 -11.26 0.49 -16.95
CA PHE A 226 -11.31 1.19 -18.22
C PHE A 226 -11.48 2.68 -18.01
N LEU A 227 -10.98 3.43 -18.99
CA LEU A 227 -11.07 4.88 -19.02
C LEU A 227 -12.16 5.28 -20.00
N VAL A 228 -13.09 6.09 -19.52
CA VAL A 228 -14.11 6.72 -20.37
C VAL A 228 -13.89 8.22 -20.36
N SER A 229 -13.72 8.80 -21.55
CA SER A 229 -13.69 10.27 -21.67
C SER A 229 -15.10 10.84 -21.58
N ASP A 230 -15.24 12.08 -21.12
CA ASP A 230 -16.53 12.78 -21.08
C ASP A 230 -17.19 12.80 -22.46
N LYS A 231 -16.39 12.98 -23.51
CA LYS A 231 -16.86 12.94 -24.90
C LYS A 231 -17.45 11.57 -25.27
N SER A 232 -16.85 10.48 -24.78
CA SER A 232 -17.35 9.12 -24.99
C SER A 232 -18.68 8.92 -24.26
N LEU A 233 -18.80 9.38 -23.00
CA LEU A 233 -20.05 9.31 -22.23
C LEU A 233 -21.17 10.09 -22.92
N THR A 234 -20.91 11.34 -23.35
CA THR A 234 -21.90 12.15 -24.06
C THR A 234 -22.35 11.49 -25.37
N ASN A 235 -21.42 10.87 -26.11
CA ASN A 235 -21.77 10.14 -27.33
C ASN A 235 -22.59 8.88 -27.05
N LEU A 236 -22.27 8.13 -25.98
CA LEU A 236 -23.04 6.96 -25.57
C LEU A 236 -24.45 7.36 -25.14
N GLN A 237 -24.59 8.43 -24.36
CA GLN A 237 -25.89 9.01 -23.99
C GLN A 237 -26.70 9.39 -25.22
N ALA A 238 -26.13 10.12 -26.18
CA ALA A 238 -26.82 10.48 -27.42
C ALA A 238 -27.26 9.25 -28.25
N ASN A 239 -26.52 8.14 -28.16
CA ASN A 239 -26.86 6.88 -28.82
C ASN A 239 -27.86 6.00 -28.04
N THR A 240 -28.23 6.35 -26.80
CA THR A 240 -29.39 5.71 -26.13
C THR A 240 -30.72 6.22 -26.68
N GLU A 241 -30.72 7.41 -27.32
CA GLU A 241 -31.89 8.09 -27.88
C GLU A 241 -32.15 7.72 -29.36
N VAL A 242 -31.89 6.46 -29.76
CA VAL A 242 -32.20 6.04 -31.14
C VAL A 242 -33.71 6.01 -31.34
N VAL A 243 -34.19 6.99 -32.11
CA VAL A 243 -35.59 7.17 -32.48
C VAL A 243 -36.14 5.88 -33.11
N GLY A 244 -37.06 5.22 -32.41
CA GLY A 244 -37.90 4.13 -32.95
C GLY A 244 -37.57 2.70 -32.53
N THR A 245 -36.55 2.46 -31.69
CA THR A 245 -36.20 1.09 -31.23
C THR A 245 -36.25 0.88 -29.71
N GLY A 246 -36.54 1.93 -28.93
CA GLY A 246 -36.49 1.87 -27.46
C GLY A 246 -35.06 1.98 -26.94
N LEU A 247 -34.91 2.24 -25.64
CA LEU A 247 -33.60 2.28 -24.97
C LEU A 247 -32.86 0.97 -25.24
N VAL A 248 -31.65 1.07 -25.82
CA VAL A 248 -30.72 -0.06 -25.82
C VAL A 248 -30.30 -0.25 -24.36
N SER A 249 -31.00 -1.15 -23.66
CA SER A 249 -30.87 -1.34 -22.20
C SER A 249 -29.41 -1.45 -21.77
N VAL A 250 -28.60 -2.19 -22.55
CA VAL A 250 -27.18 -2.38 -22.30
C VAL A 250 -26.36 -1.08 -22.24
N ILE A 251 -26.66 -0.08 -23.09
CA ILE A 251 -25.94 1.21 -23.07
C ILE A 251 -26.40 2.04 -21.86
N SER A 252 -27.69 1.99 -21.53
CA SER A 252 -28.24 2.65 -20.35
C SER A 252 -27.65 2.08 -19.06
N ASP A 253 -27.61 0.76 -18.94
CA ASP A 253 -27.06 0.04 -17.80
C ASP A 253 -25.56 0.32 -17.64
N MET A 254 -24.81 0.39 -18.76
CA MET A 254 -23.40 0.77 -18.76
C MET A 254 -23.19 2.21 -18.28
N LEU A 255 -24.02 3.15 -18.71
CA LEU A 255 -23.95 4.55 -18.30
C LEU A 255 -24.28 4.70 -16.81
N GLU A 256 -25.33 4.03 -16.34
CA GLU A 256 -25.70 4.00 -14.92
C GLU A 256 -24.57 3.39 -14.07
N PHE A 257 -23.94 2.32 -14.54
CA PHE A 257 -22.78 1.73 -13.88
C PHE A 257 -21.58 2.70 -13.82
N CYS A 258 -21.28 3.39 -14.93
CA CYS A 258 -20.19 4.38 -14.96
C CYS A 258 -20.48 5.57 -14.03
N ASP A 259 -21.72 6.05 -13.98
CA ASP A 259 -22.12 7.16 -13.09
C ASP A 259 -22.08 6.73 -11.62
N ALA A 260 -22.46 5.49 -11.30
CA ALA A 260 -22.46 4.97 -9.94
C ALA A 260 -21.04 4.66 -9.41
N HIS A 261 -20.14 4.17 -10.28
CA HIS A 261 -18.88 3.57 -9.84
C HIS A 261 -17.62 4.22 -10.43
N GLY A 262 -17.77 5.16 -11.36
CA GLY A 262 -16.69 5.93 -11.95
C GLY A 262 -16.18 7.05 -11.03
N HIS A 263 -14.89 7.34 -11.10
CA HIS A 263 -14.28 8.48 -10.41
C HIS A 263 -13.37 9.28 -11.35
N ALA A 264 -13.20 10.57 -11.07
CA ALA A 264 -12.37 11.43 -11.90
C ALA A 264 -10.90 10.95 -11.85
N SER A 265 -10.28 10.87 -13.03
CA SER A 265 -8.85 10.63 -13.13
C SER A 265 -8.06 11.85 -12.64
N LEU A 266 -6.76 11.70 -12.39
CA LEU A 266 -5.86 12.80 -12.02
C LEU A 266 -5.87 13.96 -13.05
N ASP A 267 -6.18 13.68 -14.32
CA ASP A 267 -6.29 14.70 -15.37
C ASP A 267 -7.68 15.36 -15.44
N GLN A 268 -8.63 14.94 -14.59
CA GLN A 268 -10.04 15.38 -14.49
C GLN A 268 -10.86 15.32 -15.79
N SER A 269 -10.29 14.84 -16.90
CA SER A 269 -10.92 14.80 -18.24
C SER A 269 -11.46 13.42 -18.61
N LYS A 270 -11.28 12.46 -17.70
CA LYS A 270 -11.63 11.06 -17.86
C LYS A 270 -12.19 10.54 -16.56
N GLN A 271 -13.18 9.67 -16.68
CA GLN A 271 -13.61 8.81 -15.59
C GLN A 271 -12.86 7.48 -15.66
N VAL A 272 -12.34 7.05 -14.51
CA VAL A 272 -11.80 5.71 -14.29
C VAL A 272 -12.90 4.86 -13.69
N VAL A 273 -13.21 3.74 -14.33
CA VAL A 273 -14.18 2.77 -13.83
C VAL A 273 -13.45 1.45 -13.58
N GLU A 274 -13.51 0.97 -12.34
CA GLU A 274 -12.95 -0.32 -11.95
C GLU A 274 -14.03 -1.40 -12.05
N ILE A 275 -13.68 -2.57 -12.60
CA ILE A 275 -14.62 -3.68 -12.83
C ILE A 275 -14.07 -5.05 -12.39
N GLY A 276 -12.85 -5.09 -11.87
CA GLY A 276 -12.20 -6.31 -11.39
C GLY A 276 -12.45 -6.60 -9.90
N ALA A 277 -11.57 -7.40 -9.32
CA ALA A 277 -11.61 -7.73 -7.90
C ALA A 277 -11.57 -6.51 -6.97
N SER A 278 -10.83 -5.46 -7.34
CA SER A 278 -10.73 -4.22 -6.53
C SER A 278 -12.10 -3.56 -6.33
N PHE A 279 -12.93 -3.57 -7.38
CA PHE A 279 -14.30 -3.08 -7.34
C PHE A 279 -15.15 -3.90 -6.35
N ILE A 280 -15.13 -5.23 -6.48
CA ILE A 280 -15.89 -6.14 -5.60
C ILE A 280 -15.47 -5.94 -4.14
N MET A 281 -14.17 -5.83 -3.87
CA MET A 281 -13.65 -5.60 -2.52
C MET A 281 -14.12 -4.26 -1.91
N ARG A 282 -14.32 -3.23 -2.73
CA ARG A 282 -14.75 -1.89 -2.28
C ARG A 282 -16.24 -1.80 -2.07
N GLU A 283 -17.04 -2.35 -2.98
CA GLU A 283 -18.50 -2.23 -2.94
C GLU A 283 -19.15 -3.20 -1.95
N THR A 284 -18.46 -4.28 -1.57
CA THR A 284 -19.02 -5.26 -0.64
C THR A 284 -18.85 -4.78 0.80
N GLU A 285 -19.97 -4.44 1.45
CA GLU A 285 -19.97 -4.03 2.88
C GLU A 285 -19.42 -5.11 3.83
N ASP A 286 -19.57 -6.38 3.45
CA ASP A 286 -19.05 -7.54 4.18
C ASP A 286 -17.90 -8.19 3.41
N PRO A 287 -16.63 -7.98 3.83
CA PRO A 287 -15.47 -8.56 3.16
C PRO A 287 -15.53 -10.09 3.03
N ALA A 288 -16.24 -10.79 3.93
CA ALA A 288 -16.40 -12.24 3.84
C ALA A 288 -17.28 -12.66 2.65
N LYS A 289 -18.15 -11.77 2.16
CA LYS A 289 -19.01 -12.01 0.98
C LYS A 289 -18.33 -11.67 -0.33
N ALA A 290 -17.31 -10.81 -0.32
CA ALA A 290 -16.57 -10.47 -1.52
C ALA A 290 -15.89 -11.71 -2.13
N ASN A 291 -15.51 -12.69 -1.28
CA ASN A 291 -14.84 -13.94 -1.64
C ASN A 291 -13.59 -13.75 -2.53
N VAL A 292 -13.06 -12.53 -2.55
CA VAL A 292 -11.87 -12.09 -3.25
C VAL A 292 -11.12 -11.14 -2.31
N GLY A 293 -9.81 -11.25 -2.25
CA GLY A 293 -8.98 -10.48 -1.35
C GLY A 293 -7.62 -10.15 -1.95
N ARG A 294 -6.87 -9.28 -1.27
CA ARG A 294 -5.48 -9.01 -1.65
C ARG A 294 -4.64 -10.27 -1.47
N TRP A 295 -3.71 -10.49 -2.40
CA TRP A 295 -2.79 -11.63 -2.35
C TRP A 295 -1.72 -11.40 -1.28
N MET A 296 -2.06 -11.72 -0.04
CA MET A 296 -1.18 -11.58 1.12
C MET A 296 -0.20 -12.76 1.24
N PRO A 297 1.06 -12.52 1.63
CA PRO A 297 1.97 -13.57 2.07
C PRO A 297 1.36 -14.35 3.27
N PRO A 298 1.27 -15.69 3.22
CA PRO A 298 0.75 -16.50 4.31
C PRO A 298 1.85 -16.64 5.38
N LEU A 299 1.94 -15.67 6.27
CA LEU A 299 2.92 -15.64 7.35
C LEU A 299 2.25 -15.96 8.67
N ASP A 300 2.86 -16.85 9.46
CA ASP A 300 2.41 -17.15 10.83
C ASP A 300 2.47 -15.91 11.74
N LYS A 301 3.37 -14.97 11.43
CA LYS A 301 3.54 -13.71 12.12
C LYS A 301 3.87 -12.61 11.12
N ILE A 302 3.21 -11.47 11.26
CA ILE A 302 3.53 -10.26 10.49
C ILE A 302 4.97 -9.85 10.82
N PRO A 303 5.84 -9.66 9.81
CA PRO A 303 7.21 -9.22 10.04
C PRO A 303 7.23 -7.84 10.68
N VAL A 304 8.28 -7.58 11.47
CA VAL A 304 8.45 -6.27 12.12
C VAL A 304 8.64 -5.20 11.05
N TYR A 305 9.48 -5.48 10.05
CA TYR A 305 9.69 -4.65 8.88
C TYR A 305 9.51 -5.46 7.60
N SER A 306 8.58 -5.03 6.74
CA SER A 306 8.46 -5.58 5.39
C SER A 306 7.69 -4.62 4.48
N PRO A 307 8.37 -3.82 3.64
CA PRO A 307 7.68 -2.90 2.73
C PRO A 307 6.80 -3.66 1.72
N VAL A 308 7.10 -4.93 1.45
CA VAL A 308 6.28 -5.80 0.60
C VAL A 308 4.97 -6.15 1.30
N TYR A 309 5.03 -6.52 2.58
CA TYR A 309 3.84 -6.83 3.36
C TYR A 309 2.98 -5.58 3.60
N GLU A 310 3.60 -4.46 3.99
CA GLU A 310 2.92 -3.20 4.27
C GLU A 310 2.20 -2.62 3.05
N ARG A 311 2.68 -2.86 1.82
CA ARG A 311 1.96 -2.47 0.58
C ARG A 311 0.61 -3.15 0.46
N HIS A 312 0.49 -4.37 0.98
CA HIS A 312 -0.72 -5.17 0.81
C HIS A 312 -1.74 -4.97 1.93
N MET A 313 -1.41 -4.28 3.02
CA MET A 313 -2.37 -3.85 4.06
C MET A 313 -3.32 -2.77 3.54
#